data_AF-A0A0N8PR35-F1
#
_entry.id   AF-A0A0N8PR35-F1
#
_cell.length_a   1.000
_cell.length_b   1.000
_cell.length_c   1.000
_cell.angle_alpha   90.00
_cell.angle_beta   90.00
_cell.angle_gamma   90.00
#
_symmetry.space_group_name_H-M   'P 1'
#
loop_
_entity.id
_entity.type
_entity.pdbx_description
1 polymer ?
#
loop_
_entity_poly.entity_id
_entity_poly.type
_entity_poly.pdbx_seq_one_letter_code
_entity_poly.pdbx_strand_id
1 'polypeptide(L)'
;GLLALVRAAEGGRWRSFLTLPLRLAGIYVFGYALAAVQLAPWIELGLASPRAAGATFEFVMGTGAHGPDWLLFLFPFIYGQIEPHLFGTVPMGISAAVRAWEHSAYVGILPLALAPLRVALLLASTLRRQFSTRWFTLVWLLLLALAGVIIGAGKYSPLAGLVYATPVLGKLRDVERALVLVSFALALFAAFGLQWLIETRSAGARLVAILSAILIVIAPAFWLWFAGRPNARPILGVEPANIHHLVESRLSGYVPLALALASGALLGFWALRRPGPRSLTLAALLLLADMGVYAVSYQPLMNAAQFERPPAVLSALQSDGQPFRKATFLSGSNDMLPGAAQETLAVSWAMAFG
;
A
#
# COMPACT_ATOMS: atom_id res chain seq x y z
N GLY A 1 26.86 2.12 8.49
CA GLY A 1 27.69 2.33 9.69
C GLY A 1 28.26 1.03 10.22
N LEU A 2 27.46 0.29 11.00
CA LEU A 2 27.91 -0.89 11.76
C LEU A 2 28.61 -1.99 10.93
N LEU A 3 28.04 -2.40 9.79
CA LEU A 3 28.64 -3.43 8.93
C LEU A 3 30.06 -3.07 8.46
N ALA A 4 30.28 -1.80 8.17
CA ALA A 4 31.56 -1.34 7.68
C ALA A 4 32.60 -1.19 8.80
N LEU A 5 32.16 -0.89 10.03
CA LEU A 5 32.99 -0.95 11.24
C LEU A 5 33.43 -2.39 11.54
N VAL A 6 32.50 -3.35 11.48
CA VAL A 6 32.79 -4.78 11.70
C VAL A 6 33.79 -5.30 10.67
N ARG A 7 33.58 -5.02 9.38
CA ARG A 7 34.51 -5.46 8.32
C ARG A 7 35.86 -4.76 8.36
N ALA A 8 35.91 -3.49 8.78
CA ALA A 8 37.17 -2.76 8.92
C ALA A 8 38.00 -3.30 10.10
N ALA A 9 37.33 -3.76 11.17
CA ALA A 9 37.97 -4.42 12.30
C ALA A 9 38.52 -5.81 11.93
N GLU A 10 37.78 -6.61 11.16
CA GLU A 10 38.21 -7.95 10.72
C GLU A 10 39.37 -7.93 9.71
N GLY A 11 39.48 -6.87 8.89
CA GLY A 11 40.43 -6.81 7.77
C GLY A 11 41.80 -6.18 8.06
N GLY A 12 42.09 -5.70 9.27
CA GLY A 12 43.37 -5.08 9.64
C GLY A 12 43.75 -3.79 8.88
N ARG A 13 42.85 -3.23 8.06
CA ARG A 13 43.12 -2.04 7.23
C ARG A 13 42.70 -0.76 7.96
N TRP A 14 43.56 -0.26 8.85
CA TRP A 14 43.33 0.96 9.63
C TRP A 14 43.00 2.20 8.78
N ARG A 15 43.55 2.30 7.56
CA ARG A 15 43.22 3.38 6.60
C ARG A 15 41.74 3.39 6.17
N SER A 16 41.10 2.23 6.14
CA SER A 16 39.66 2.11 5.88
C SER A 16 38.83 2.67 7.05
N PHE A 17 39.36 2.60 8.27
CA PHE A 17 38.71 3.13 9.48
C PHE A 17 38.68 4.67 9.48
N LEU A 18 39.71 5.33 8.94
CA LEU A 18 39.76 6.79 8.83
C LEU A 18 38.87 7.33 7.69
N THR A 19 38.77 6.59 6.58
CA THR A 19 37.97 7.01 5.43
C THR A 19 36.49 6.64 5.57
N LEU A 20 36.14 5.69 6.44
CA LEU A 20 34.77 5.24 6.63
C LEU A 20 33.84 6.33 7.22
N PRO A 21 34.20 7.04 8.31
CA PRO A 21 33.42 8.16 8.80
C PRO A 21 33.21 9.21 7.72
N LEU A 22 34.24 9.50 6.92
CA LEU A 22 34.16 10.47 5.83
C LEU A 22 33.19 10.02 4.73
N ARG A 23 33.21 8.74 4.36
CA ARG A 23 32.26 8.16 3.38
C ARG A 23 30.84 8.13 3.91
N LEU A 24 30.65 7.77 5.18
CA LEU A 24 29.33 7.77 5.81
C LEU A 24 28.80 9.20 5.91
N ALA A 25 29.61 10.15 6.39
CA ALA A 25 29.27 11.57 6.39
C ALA A 25 28.94 12.05 4.99
N GLY A 26 29.75 11.70 3.98
CA GLY A 26 29.47 12.02 2.57
C GLY A 26 28.14 11.46 2.08
N ILE A 27 27.83 10.19 2.38
CA ILE A 27 26.54 9.56 2.02
C ILE A 27 25.38 10.27 2.74
N TYR A 28 25.50 10.58 4.03
CA TYR A 28 24.44 11.26 4.79
C TYR A 28 24.25 12.70 4.32
N VAL A 29 25.34 13.45 4.13
CA VAL A 29 25.29 14.84 3.63
C VAL A 29 24.71 14.88 2.24
N PHE A 30 25.18 14.01 1.33
CA PHE A 30 24.66 13.98 -0.04
C PHE A 30 23.21 13.50 -0.09
N GLY A 31 22.87 12.45 0.65
CA GLY A 31 21.48 11.98 0.77
C GLY A 31 20.56 13.04 1.37
N TYR A 32 21.02 13.77 2.40
CA TYR A 32 20.26 14.86 3.00
C TYR A 32 20.16 16.06 2.06
N ALA A 33 21.22 16.40 1.31
CA ALA A 33 21.18 17.47 0.32
C ALA A 33 20.20 17.16 -0.82
N LEU A 34 20.22 15.92 -1.34
CA LEU A 34 19.25 15.46 -2.32
C LEU A 34 17.83 15.46 -1.75
N ALA A 35 17.64 14.98 -0.52
CA ALA A 35 16.34 15.02 0.14
C ALA A 35 15.88 16.46 0.40
N ALA A 36 16.79 17.38 0.71
CA ALA A 36 16.50 18.79 1.00
C ALA A 36 15.92 19.52 -0.22
N VAL A 37 16.30 19.14 -1.45
CA VAL A 37 15.67 19.67 -2.67
C VAL A 37 14.15 19.48 -2.65
N GLN A 38 13.67 18.38 -2.08
CA GLN A 38 12.23 18.12 -1.93
C GLN A 38 11.69 18.55 -0.56
N LEU A 39 12.45 18.32 0.53
CA LEU A 39 12.01 18.58 1.90
C LEU A 39 11.97 20.06 2.24
N ALA A 40 12.89 20.90 1.74
CA ALA A 40 12.93 22.31 2.11
C ALA A 40 11.68 23.08 1.62
N PRO A 41 11.27 22.99 0.33
CA PRO A 41 10.00 23.58 -0.11
C PRO A 41 8.80 23.04 0.68
N TRP A 42 8.86 21.75 1.04
CA TRP A 42 7.77 21.10 1.76
C TRP A 42 7.67 21.54 3.23
N ILE A 43 8.80 21.77 3.89
CA ILE A 43 8.85 22.35 5.24
C ILE A 43 8.35 23.80 5.19
N GLU A 44 8.77 24.59 4.20
CA GLU A 44 8.31 25.98 4.03
C GLU A 44 6.79 26.04 3.83
N LEU A 45 6.25 25.26 2.90
CA LEU A 45 4.81 25.12 2.69
C LEU A 45 4.09 24.57 3.92
N GLY A 46 4.72 23.64 4.64
CA GLY A 46 4.21 23.07 5.87
C GLY A 46 4.10 24.10 6.99
N LEU A 47 5.06 25.02 7.10
CA LEU A 47 5.07 26.13 8.06
C LEU A 47 4.09 27.25 7.67
N ALA A 48 3.89 27.49 6.38
CA ALA A 48 2.91 28.45 5.87
C ALA A 48 1.47 27.91 5.89
N SER A 49 1.29 26.59 6.02
CA SER A 49 -0.02 25.96 6.09
C SER A 49 -0.75 26.38 7.37
N PRO A 50 -2.08 26.60 7.32
CA PRO A 50 -2.91 26.74 8.54
C PRO A 50 -2.73 25.58 9.54
N ARG A 51 -2.22 24.43 9.07
CA ARG A 51 -1.90 23.24 9.88
C ARG A 51 -0.68 23.44 10.78
N ALA A 52 0.19 24.41 10.47
CA ALA A 52 1.32 24.80 11.32
C ALA A 52 0.86 25.37 12.67
N ALA A 53 -0.38 25.86 12.76
CA ALA A 53 -0.96 26.40 13.99
C ALA A 53 -1.30 25.32 15.04
N GLY A 54 -0.95 24.06 14.82
CA GLY A 54 -1.16 22.95 15.74
C GLY A 54 -2.41 22.14 15.40
N ALA A 55 -2.33 21.36 14.31
CA ALA A 55 -3.36 20.37 14.01
C ALA A 55 -3.54 19.40 15.19
N THR A 56 -4.79 19.05 15.53
CA THR A 56 -5.06 18.12 16.65
C THR A 56 -4.60 16.70 16.32
N PHE A 57 -4.37 15.90 17.36
CA PHE A 57 -4.02 14.49 17.23
C PHE A 57 -5.05 13.73 16.39
N GLU A 58 -6.33 13.99 16.62
CA GLU A 58 -7.47 13.37 15.92
C GLU A 58 -7.49 13.76 14.44
N PHE A 59 -7.10 14.98 14.09
CA PHE A 59 -7.03 15.43 12.70
C PHE A 59 -5.89 14.74 11.95
N VAL A 60 -4.73 14.57 12.59
CA VAL A 60 -3.52 14.00 11.96
C VAL A 60 -3.59 12.47 11.91
N MET A 61 -3.99 11.84 13.00
CA MET A 61 -3.94 10.38 13.18
C MET A 61 -5.30 9.70 12.94
N GLY A 62 -6.35 10.48 12.67
CA GLY A 62 -7.74 10.02 12.61
C GLY A 62 -8.06 9.07 11.47
N THR A 63 -7.32 9.18 10.36
CA THR A 63 -7.53 8.47 9.10
C THR A 63 -6.76 7.13 9.01
N GLY A 64 -6.04 6.75 10.06
CA GLY A 64 -5.26 5.50 10.06
C GLY A 64 -6.05 4.24 9.71
N ALA A 65 -5.38 3.31 9.02
CA ALA A 65 -5.93 2.01 8.63
C ALA A 65 -6.30 1.17 9.86
N HIS A 66 -7.50 0.59 9.86
CA HIS A 66 -7.99 -0.25 10.96
C HIS A 66 -8.95 -1.33 10.49
N GLY A 67 -9.10 -2.35 11.33
CA GLY A 67 -10.07 -3.44 11.13
C GLY A 67 -9.96 -4.05 9.72
N PRO A 68 -11.00 -3.91 8.88
CA PRO A 68 -11.03 -4.53 7.56
C PRO A 68 -10.12 -3.85 6.53
N ASP A 69 -9.59 -2.65 6.78
CA ASP A 69 -8.66 -2.00 5.86
C ASP A 69 -7.42 -2.85 5.58
N TRP A 70 -6.97 -3.63 6.57
CA TRP A 70 -5.85 -4.56 6.41
C TRP A 70 -6.14 -5.68 5.41
N LEU A 71 -7.42 -5.98 5.15
CA LEU A 71 -7.82 -6.93 4.12
C LEU A 71 -7.64 -6.36 2.71
N LEU A 72 -7.47 -5.05 2.52
CA LEU A 72 -7.15 -4.47 1.20
C LEU A 72 -5.81 -4.95 0.64
N PHE A 73 -4.96 -5.52 1.49
CA PHE A 73 -3.72 -6.19 1.07
C PHE A 73 -4.00 -7.50 0.33
N LEU A 74 -5.17 -8.11 0.51
CA LEU A 74 -5.53 -9.40 -0.09
C LEU A 74 -6.76 -9.31 -1.00
N PHE A 75 -7.71 -8.46 -0.62
CA PHE A 75 -8.97 -8.18 -1.32
C PHE A 75 -9.05 -6.68 -1.61
N PRO A 76 -8.36 -6.20 -2.66
CA PRO A 76 -8.37 -4.78 -2.96
C PRO A 76 -9.77 -4.25 -3.37
N PHE A 77 -10.71 -5.14 -3.68
CA PHE A 77 -12.07 -4.83 -4.11
C PHE A 77 -13.12 -4.96 -2.99
N ILE A 78 -12.70 -5.07 -1.73
CA ILE A 78 -13.63 -5.29 -0.59
C ILE A 78 -14.67 -4.16 -0.44
N TYR A 79 -14.32 -2.94 -0.85
CA TYR A 79 -15.21 -1.78 -0.82
C TYR A 79 -15.99 -1.55 -2.12
N GLY A 80 -15.83 -2.42 -3.13
CA GLY A 80 -16.45 -2.29 -4.45
C GLY A 80 -15.58 -1.51 -5.44
N GLN A 81 -16.21 -0.62 -6.21
CA GLN A 81 -15.59 0.16 -7.29
C GLN A 81 -16.33 1.48 -7.48
N ILE A 82 -15.64 2.50 -8.00
CA ILE A 82 -16.17 3.88 -8.08
C ILE A 82 -17.47 3.93 -8.90
N GLU A 83 -17.54 3.18 -10.01
CA GLU A 83 -18.74 3.07 -10.86
C GLU A 83 -19.23 1.61 -10.96
N PRO A 84 -20.54 1.38 -11.16
CA PRO A 84 -21.07 0.04 -11.38
C PRO A 84 -20.46 -0.64 -12.61
N HIS A 85 -19.82 -1.79 -12.39
CA HIS A 85 -19.08 -2.54 -13.40
C HIS A 85 -18.79 -3.99 -12.94
N LEU A 86 -17.58 -4.53 -13.18
CA LEU A 86 -17.19 -5.91 -12.87
C LEU A 86 -17.25 -6.30 -11.38
N PHE A 87 -16.92 -5.40 -10.45
CA PHE A 87 -16.76 -5.70 -9.01
C PHE A 87 -17.90 -5.22 -8.10
N GLY A 88 -19.05 -4.86 -8.67
CA GLY A 88 -20.16 -4.27 -7.92
C GLY A 88 -21.20 -3.59 -8.80
N THR A 89 -22.47 -3.77 -8.45
CA THR A 89 -23.62 -3.13 -9.11
C THR A 89 -23.99 -1.77 -8.51
N VAL A 90 -23.42 -1.45 -7.35
CA VAL A 90 -23.63 -0.19 -6.62
C VAL A 90 -22.33 0.60 -6.66
N PRO A 91 -22.35 1.92 -6.97
CA PRO A 91 -21.16 2.74 -6.94
C PRO A 91 -20.62 2.88 -5.51
N MET A 92 -19.30 2.83 -5.38
CA MET A 92 -18.62 3.12 -4.13
C MET A 92 -18.78 4.60 -3.79
N GLY A 93 -19.23 4.90 -2.57
CA GLY A 93 -19.26 6.29 -2.09
C GLY A 93 -17.85 6.90 -2.04
N ILE A 94 -17.75 8.22 -2.19
CA ILE A 94 -16.46 8.93 -2.26
C ILE A 94 -15.57 8.61 -1.05
N SER A 95 -16.11 8.61 0.16
CA SER A 95 -15.34 8.29 1.37
C SER A 95 -14.76 6.89 1.34
N ALA A 96 -15.52 5.90 0.82
CA ALA A 96 -15.03 4.55 0.66
C ALA A 96 -13.98 4.45 -0.46
N ALA A 97 -14.10 5.23 -1.54
CA ALA A 97 -13.14 5.26 -2.64
C ALA A 97 -11.80 5.84 -2.21
N VAL A 98 -11.82 6.97 -1.50
CA VAL A 98 -10.63 7.58 -0.89
C VAL A 98 -10.00 6.59 0.09
N ARG A 99 -10.81 5.98 0.97
CA ARG A 99 -10.32 4.99 1.93
C ARG A 99 -9.70 3.77 1.25
N ALA A 100 -10.35 3.20 0.23
CA ALA A 100 -9.83 2.07 -0.53
C ALA A 100 -8.48 2.41 -1.18
N TRP A 101 -8.38 3.60 -1.79
CA TRP A 101 -7.17 4.05 -2.45
C TRP A 101 -6.02 4.32 -1.46
N GLU A 102 -6.28 5.07 -0.39
CA GLU A 102 -5.26 5.48 0.57
C GLU A 102 -4.81 4.33 1.48
N HIS A 103 -5.69 3.37 1.75
CA HIS A 103 -5.41 2.25 2.67
C HIS A 103 -4.97 0.98 1.95
N SER A 104 -5.03 0.94 0.61
CA SER A 104 -4.60 -0.22 -0.15
C SER A 104 -3.08 -0.21 -0.35
N ALA A 105 -2.40 -1.13 0.33
CA ALA A 105 -0.98 -1.42 0.09
C ALA A 105 -0.80 -2.66 -0.80
N TYR A 106 -1.76 -2.92 -1.69
CA TYR A 106 -1.79 -4.12 -2.53
C TYR A 106 -0.61 -4.15 -3.52
N VAL A 107 0.15 -5.24 -3.51
CA VAL A 107 1.30 -5.46 -4.41
C VAL A 107 1.13 -6.65 -5.34
N GLY A 108 -0.05 -7.29 -5.31
CA GLY A 108 -0.37 -8.50 -6.06
C GLY A 108 -0.24 -9.77 -5.24
N ILE A 109 -1.08 -10.75 -5.57
CA ILE A 109 -1.16 -12.04 -4.89
C ILE A 109 0.15 -12.82 -4.99
N LEU A 110 0.77 -12.86 -6.18
CA LEU A 110 2.03 -13.57 -6.36
C LEU A 110 3.18 -12.93 -5.56
N PRO A 111 3.40 -11.59 -5.59
CA PRO A 111 4.36 -10.94 -4.70
C PRO A 111 4.09 -11.17 -3.22
N LEU A 112 2.83 -11.13 -2.78
CA LEU A 112 2.45 -11.44 -1.39
C LEU A 112 2.78 -12.86 -0.98
N ALA A 113 2.71 -13.83 -1.90
CA ALA A 113 3.09 -15.20 -1.63
C ALA A 113 4.62 -15.40 -1.58
N LEU A 114 5.36 -14.62 -2.39
CA LEU A 114 6.82 -14.67 -2.47
C LEU A 114 7.52 -13.95 -1.31
N ALA A 115 6.94 -12.86 -0.79
CA ALA A 115 7.56 -12.07 0.28
C ALA A 115 7.81 -12.88 1.58
N PRO A 116 6.85 -13.69 2.10
CA PRO A 116 7.05 -14.54 3.27
C PRO A 116 8.19 -15.55 3.13
N LEU A 117 8.47 -16.05 1.91
CA LEU A 117 9.60 -16.95 1.66
C LEU A 117 10.90 -16.30 2.15
N ARG A 118 11.08 -15.02 1.81
CA ARG A 118 12.31 -14.32 2.16
C ARG A 118 12.36 -13.94 3.64
N VAL A 119 11.23 -13.59 4.23
CA VAL A 119 11.13 -13.33 5.68
C VAL A 119 11.45 -14.59 6.48
N ALA A 120 10.92 -15.75 6.10
CA ALA A 120 11.21 -17.02 6.77
C ALA A 120 12.72 -17.35 6.76
N LEU A 121 13.41 -17.05 5.65
CA LEU A 121 14.86 -17.24 5.56
C LEU A 121 15.65 -16.22 6.36
N LEU A 122 15.17 -14.98 6.45
CA LEU A 122 15.73 -13.98 7.35
C LEU A 122 15.69 -14.51 8.79
N LEU A 123 14.54 -15.02 9.23
CA LEU A 123 14.40 -15.60 10.57
C LEU A 123 15.33 -16.79 10.76
N ALA A 124 15.38 -17.73 9.81
CA ALA A 124 16.26 -18.90 9.89
C ALA A 124 17.76 -18.52 9.92
N SER A 125 18.18 -17.55 9.11
CA SER A 125 19.58 -17.07 9.10
C SER A 125 19.94 -16.31 10.37
N THR A 126 19.00 -15.55 10.95
CA THR A 126 19.15 -14.88 12.24
C THR A 126 19.35 -15.88 13.36
N LEU A 127 18.53 -16.93 13.41
CA LEU A 127 18.65 -18.02 14.40
C LEU A 127 19.98 -18.78 14.28
N ARG A 128 20.49 -18.93 13.04
CA ARG A 128 21.80 -19.55 12.77
C ARG A 128 22.98 -18.59 12.91
N ARG A 129 22.75 -17.33 13.30
CA ARG A 129 23.77 -16.27 13.44
C ARG A 129 24.60 -16.03 12.18
N GLN A 130 24.00 -16.17 10.99
CA GLN A 130 24.66 -15.97 9.71
C GLN A 130 24.44 -14.55 9.19
N PHE A 131 25.28 -13.61 9.64
CA PHE A 131 25.18 -12.19 9.29
C PHE A 131 25.91 -11.87 7.98
N SER A 132 25.18 -11.91 6.86
CA SER A 132 25.67 -11.49 5.54
C SER A 132 25.21 -10.07 5.18
N THR A 133 25.80 -9.43 4.17
CA THR A 133 25.29 -8.14 3.65
C THR A 133 23.81 -8.22 3.28
N ARG A 134 23.38 -9.35 2.71
CA ARG A 134 21.97 -9.60 2.36
C ARG A 134 21.08 -9.59 3.63
N TRP A 135 21.58 -10.08 4.76
CA TRP A 135 20.83 -10.09 6.03
C TRP A 135 20.46 -8.66 6.46
N PHE A 136 21.42 -7.72 6.44
CA PHE A 136 21.16 -6.34 6.83
C PHE A 136 20.13 -5.65 5.93
N THR A 137 20.19 -5.90 4.61
CA THR A 137 19.18 -5.39 3.67
C THR A 137 17.78 -5.90 4.02
N LEU A 138 17.65 -7.19 4.35
CA LEU A 138 16.36 -7.78 4.71
C LEU A 138 15.83 -7.27 6.05
N VAL A 139 16.70 -7.11 7.05
CA VAL A 139 16.31 -6.49 8.32
C VAL A 139 15.84 -5.06 8.09
N TRP A 140 16.55 -4.29 7.27
CA TRP A 140 16.16 -2.94 6.93
C TRP A 140 14.78 -2.90 6.24
N LEU A 141 14.53 -3.79 5.27
CA LEU A 141 13.22 -3.91 4.63
C LEU A 141 12.11 -4.31 5.61
N LEU A 142 12.42 -5.19 6.57
CA LEU A 142 11.46 -5.61 7.60
C LEU A 142 11.11 -4.43 8.51
N LEU A 143 12.12 -3.70 8.97
CA LEU A 143 11.94 -2.49 9.77
C LEU A 143 11.16 -1.42 9.00
N LEU A 144 11.41 -1.29 7.68
CA LEU A 144 10.68 -0.37 6.81
C LEU A 144 9.19 -0.75 6.69
N ALA A 145 8.90 -2.04 6.48
CA ALA A 145 7.52 -2.55 6.45
C ALA A 145 6.82 -2.34 7.80
N LEU A 146 7.50 -2.66 8.91
CA LEU A 146 6.96 -2.45 10.26
C LEU A 146 6.69 -0.97 10.54
N ALA A 147 7.63 -0.09 10.18
CA ALA A 147 7.43 1.35 10.32
C ALA A 147 6.24 1.85 9.49
N GLY A 148 6.10 1.37 8.25
CA GLY A 148 4.96 1.69 7.38
C GLY A 148 3.62 1.24 7.98
N VAL A 149 3.54 0.03 8.54
CA VAL A 149 2.33 -0.47 9.23
C VAL A 149 2.03 0.34 10.50
N ILE A 150 3.05 0.60 11.32
CA ILE A 150 2.91 1.33 12.59
C ILE A 150 2.43 2.77 12.36
N ILE A 151 2.99 3.46 11.37
CA ILE A 151 2.59 4.82 11.01
C ILE A 151 1.23 4.79 10.32
N GLY A 152 1.04 3.85 9.38
CA GLY A 152 -0.19 3.75 8.59
C GLY A 152 -1.43 3.34 9.39
N ALA A 153 -1.24 2.66 10.54
CA ALA A 153 -2.31 2.39 11.50
C ALA A 153 -2.83 3.66 12.22
N GLY A 154 -2.13 4.79 12.11
CA GLY A 154 -2.54 6.06 12.71
C GLY A 154 -2.86 5.94 14.20
N LYS A 155 -4.03 6.45 14.63
CA LYS A 155 -4.46 6.44 16.04
C LYS A 155 -4.62 5.04 16.66
N TYR A 156 -4.72 4.00 15.82
CA TYR A 156 -4.86 2.61 16.28
C TYR A 156 -3.50 1.95 16.57
N SER A 157 -2.40 2.65 16.30
CA SER A 157 -1.05 2.22 16.62
C SER A 157 -0.71 2.45 18.10
N PRO A 158 -0.07 1.51 18.80
CA PRO A 158 0.42 1.76 20.16
C PRO A 158 1.48 2.86 20.23
N LEU A 159 2.11 3.20 19.08
CA LEU A 159 3.10 4.27 18.96
C LEU A 159 2.53 5.57 18.38
N ALA A 160 1.21 5.70 18.28
CA ALA A 160 0.58 6.86 17.64
C ALA A 160 1.01 8.19 18.26
N GLY A 161 1.05 8.27 19.60
CA GLY A 161 1.50 9.48 20.30
C GLY A 161 2.95 9.85 20.00
N LEU A 162 3.83 8.85 19.85
CA LEU A 162 5.23 9.08 19.49
C LEU A 162 5.35 9.57 18.04
N VAL A 163 4.62 8.96 17.11
CA VAL A 163 4.59 9.38 15.69
C VAL A 163 4.09 10.82 15.57
N TYR A 164 2.99 11.15 16.27
CA TYR A 164 2.43 12.50 16.32
C TYR A 164 3.39 13.53 16.95
N ALA A 165 4.15 13.14 17.97
CA ALA A 165 5.15 14.02 18.57
C ALA A 165 6.36 14.32 17.66
N THR A 166 6.54 13.58 16.55
CA THR A 166 7.66 13.85 15.64
C THR A 166 7.42 15.16 14.84
N PRO A 167 8.41 16.06 14.75
CA PRO A 167 8.22 17.40 14.15
C PRO A 167 7.74 17.43 12.71
N VAL A 168 8.01 16.37 11.95
CA VAL A 168 7.62 16.25 10.54
C VAL A 168 6.35 15.41 10.40
N LEU A 169 6.33 14.16 10.91
CA LEU A 169 5.19 13.26 10.69
C LEU A 169 3.92 13.74 11.39
N GLY A 170 4.05 14.35 12.58
CA GLY A 170 2.93 14.94 13.32
C GLY A 170 2.26 16.13 12.65
N LYS A 171 2.83 16.64 11.55
CA LYS A 171 2.26 17.73 10.74
C LYS A 171 1.66 17.24 9.44
N LEU A 172 1.83 15.96 9.11
CA LEU A 172 1.33 15.38 7.87
C LEU A 172 -0.12 14.98 8.06
N ARG A 173 -0.91 15.20 7.01
CA ARG A 173 -2.25 14.60 6.92
C ARG A 173 -2.12 13.22 6.30
N ASP A 174 -3.08 12.36 6.59
CA ASP A 174 -3.24 11.08 5.91
C ASP A 174 -2.03 10.14 6.17
N VAL A 175 -1.73 9.89 7.44
CA VAL A 175 -0.58 9.06 7.88
C VAL A 175 -0.62 7.63 7.34
N GLU A 176 -1.80 7.13 6.96
CA GLU A 176 -2.03 5.90 6.20
C GLU A 176 -1.23 5.84 4.89
N ARG A 177 -0.87 6.97 4.28
CA ARG A 177 -0.01 6.98 3.07
C ARG A 177 1.38 6.41 3.32
N ALA A 178 1.81 6.28 4.58
CA ALA A 178 3.02 5.54 4.94
C ALA A 178 2.95 4.04 4.56
N LEU A 179 1.76 3.51 4.25
CA LEU A 179 1.60 2.16 3.70
C LEU A 179 2.34 1.96 2.36
N VAL A 180 2.69 3.02 1.64
CA VAL A 180 3.59 2.94 0.47
C VAL A 180 4.94 2.30 0.81
N LEU A 181 5.44 2.51 2.04
CA LEU A 181 6.67 1.89 2.53
C LEU A 181 6.52 0.37 2.65
N VAL A 182 5.31 -0.07 3.02
CA VAL A 182 4.96 -1.49 3.12
C VAL A 182 4.91 -2.09 1.72
N SER A 183 4.24 -1.45 0.76
CA SER A 183 4.20 -1.90 -0.63
C SER A 183 5.60 -2.03 -1.24
N PHE A 184 6.46 -1.02 -1.03
CA PHE A 184 7.84 -1.05 -1.49
C PHE A 184 8.64 -2.21 -0.85
N ALA A 185 8.54 -2.38 0.47
CA ALA A 185 9.23 -3.44 1.17
C ALA A 185 8.76 -4.83 0.72
N LEU A 186 7.44 -5.03 0.57
CA LEU A 186 6.86 -6.30 0.11
C LEU A 186 7.29 -6.63 -1.32
N ALA A 187 7.29 -5.66 -2.23
CA ALA A 187 7.77 -5.87 -3.60
C ALA A 187 9.25 -6.30 -3.64
N LEU A 188 10.10 -5.67 -2.83
CA LEU A 188 11.51 -6.08 -2.72
C LEU A 188 11.67 -7.45 -2.05
N PHE A 189 10.91 -7.75 -1.01
CA PHE A 189 10.90 -9.08 -0.41
C PHE A 189 10.47 -10.15 -1.41
N ALA A 190 9.47 -9.87 -2.23
CA ALA A 190 9.02 -10.77 -3.29
C ALA A 190 10.13 -11.02 -4.33
N ALA A 191 10.81 -9.97 -4.79
CA ALA A 191 11.94 -10.09 -5.71
C ALA A 191 13.08 -10.95 -5.13
N PHE A 192 13.44 -10.72 -3.87
CA PHE A 192 14.42 -11.56 -3.18
C PHE A 192 13.93 -12.99 -2.93
N GLY A 193 12.63 -13.18 -2.69
CA GLY A 193 11.99 -14.49 -2.57
C GLY A 193 12.08 -15.29 -3.86
N LEU A 194 11.80 -14.66 -5.00
CA LEU A 194 11.93 -15.25 -6.33
C LEU A 194 13.39 -15.60 -6.65
N GLN A 195 14.32 -14.67 -6.45
CA GLN A 195 15.75 -14.90 -6.65
C GLN A 195 16.22 -16.14 -5.86
N TRP A 196 15.77 -16.25 -4.61
CA TRP A 196 16.14 -17.39 -3.78
C TRP A 196 15.56 -18.72 -4.28
N LEU A 197 14.32 -18.76 -4.79
CA LEU A 197 13.75 -19.96 -5.41
C LEU A 197 14.51 -20.40 -6.67
N ILE A 198 15.06 -19.43 -7.42
CA ILE A 198 15.90 -19.71 -8.59
C ILE A 198 17.23 -20.33 -8.15
N GLU A 199 17.91 -19.71 -7.18
CA GLU A 199 19.25 -20.09 -6.72
C GLU A 199 19.24 -21.37 -5.86
N THR A 200 18.21 -21.62 -5.05
CA THR A 200 18.22 -22.64 -3.99
C THR A 200 17.36 -23.86 -4.31
N ARG A 201 17.88 -25.06 -3.99
CA ARG A 201 17.21 -26.36 -4.25
C ARG A 201 17.06 -27.25 -3.03
N SER A 202 17.16 -26.69 -1.82
CA SER A 202 17.04 -27.47 -0.59
C SER A 202 15.62 -27.96 -0.34
N ALA A 203 15.46 -29.05 0.41
CA ALA A 203 14.15 -29.53 0.85
C ALA A 203 13.38 -28.46 1.63
N GLY A 204 14.08 -27.68 2.46
CA GLY A 204 13.50 -26.53 3.14
C GLY A 204 12.93 -25.50 2.17
N ALA A 205 13.62 -25.21 1.05
CA ALA A 205 13.10 -24.28 0.06
C ALA A 205 11.80 -24.74 -0.59
N ARG A 206 11.72 -26.04 -0.88
CA ARG A 206 10.49 -26.65 -1.41
C ARG A 206 9.35 -26.58 -0.40
N LEU A 207 9.62 -26.90 0.86
CA LEU A 207 8.61 -26.85 1.92
C LEU A 207 8.04 -25.44 2.08
N VAL A 208 8.89 -24.41 2.19
CA VAL A 208 8.40 -23.04 2.34
C VAL A 208 7.61 -22.60 1.10
N ALA A 209 8.05 -22.96 -0.12
CA ALA A 209 7.30 -22.68 -1.33
C ALA A 209 5.90 -23.34 -1.36
N ILE A 210 5.80 -24.61 -0.94
CA ILE A 210 4.53 -25.34 -0.81
C ILE A 210 3.64 -24.68 0.25
N LEU A 211 4.20 -24.33 1.42
CA LEU A 211 3.45 -23.65 2.47
C LEU A 211 2.94 -22.28 2.02
N SER A 212 3.76 -21.50 1.31
CA SER A 212 3.33 -20.24 0.68
C SER A 212 2.24 -20.47 -0.37
N ALA A 213 2.35 -21.51 -1.20
CA ALA A 213 1.34 -21.87 -2.20
C ALA A 213 0.00 -22.27 -1.56
N ILE A 214 0.04 -23.00 -0.44
CA ILE A 214 -1.15 -23.38 0.32
C ILE A 214 -1.73 -22.14 1.00
N LEU A 215 -0.91 -21.37 1.69
CA LEU A 215 -1.34 -20.20 2.46
C LEU A 215 -1.99 -19.14 1.57
N ILE A 216 -1.43 -18.88 0.38
CA ILE A 216 -1.99 -17.86 -0.52
C ILE A 216 -3.37 -18.24 -1.04
N VAL A 217 -3.72 -19.53 -1.10
CA VAL A 217 -5.05 -20.01 -1.48
C VAL A 217 -5.98 -20.08 -0.27
N ILE A 218 -5.50 -20.64 0.85
CA ILE A 218 -6.31 -20.83 2.06
C ILE A 218 -6.69 -19.48 2.67
N ALA A 219 -5.78 -18.50 2.73
CA ALA A 219 -6.08 -17.21 3.35
C ALA A 219 -7.29 -16.51 2.71
N PRO A 220 -7.35 -16.28 1.39
CA PRO A 220 -8.52 -15.68 0.77
C PRO A 220 -9.75 -16.59 0.83
N ALA A 221 -9.62 -17.91 0.63
CA ALA A 221 -10.76 -18.82 0.76
C ALA A 221 -11.39 -18.79 2.16
N PHE A 222 -10.54 -18.76 3.20
CA PHE A 222 -10.95 -18.64 4.60
C PHE A 222 -11.68 -17.33 4.84
N TRP A 223 -11.15 -16.20 4.37
CA TRP A 223 -11.79 -14.90 4.55
C TRP A 223 -13.13 -14.80 3.82
N LEU A 224 -13.26 -15.33 2.61
CA LEU A 224 -14.54 -15.38 1.89
C LEU A 224 -15.56 -16.24 2.63
N TRP A 225 -15.14 -17.42 3.09
CA TRP A 225 -15.98 -18.30 3.89
C TRP A 225 -16.42 -17.63 5.21
N PHE A 226 -15.48 -16.97 5.90
CA PHE A 226 -15.72 -16.30 7.17
C PHE A 226 -16.67 -15.11 6.97
N ALA A 227 -16.42 -14.24 5.99
CA ALA A 227 -17.26 -13.09 5.67
C ALA A 227 -18.69 -13.48 5.23
N GLY A 228 -18.86 -14.67 4.65
CA GLY A 228 -20.17 -15.24 4.34
C GLY A 228 -21.02 -15.62 5.56
N ARG A 229 -20.42 -15.72 6.76
CA ARG A 229 -21.15 -16.05 8.00
C ARG A 229 -21.83 -14.80 8.57
N PRO A 230 -23.15 -14.83 8.86
CA PRO A 230 -23.85 -13.70 9.48
C PRO A 230 -23.19 -13.21 10.78
N ASN A 231 -22.68 -14.14 11.60
CA ASN A 231 -22.05 -13.83 12.88
C ASN A 231 -20.64 -13.21 12.75
N ALA A 232 -19.99 -13.33 11.59
CA ALA A 232 -18.67 -12.75 11.35
C ALA A 232 -18.75 -11.27 10.95
N ARG A 233 -19.89 -10.82 10.43
CA ARG A 233 -20.09 -9.46 9.91
C ARG A 233 -19.79 -8.36 10.95
N PRO A 234 -20.26 -8.47 12.21
CA PRO A 234 -19.94 -7.46 13.24
C PRO A 234 -18.46 -7.49 13.64
N ILE A 235 -17.83 -8.66 13.62
CA ILE A 235 -16.41 -8.85 14.00
C ILE A 235 -15.49 -8.18 12.98
N LEU A 236 -15.84 -8.27 11.70
CA LEU A 236 -15.08 -7.67 10.62
C LEU A 236 -15.13 -6.13 10.66
N GLY A 237 -16.11 -5.53 11.36
CA GLY A 237 -16.31 -4.08 11.35
C GLY A 237 -16.61 -3.53 9.94
N VAL A 238 -17.07 -4.39 9.04
CA VAL A 238 -17.40 -4.04 7.65
C VAL A 238 -18.87 -3.65 7.61
N GLU A 239 -19.17 -2.46 7.09
CA GLU A 239 -20.55 -2.04 6.89
C GLU A 239 -21.31 -3.04 6.00
N PRO A 240 -22.62 -3.27 6.22
CA PRO A 240 -23.40 -4.24 5.44
C PRO A 240 -23.28 -4.07 3.92
N ALA A 241 -23.19 -2.81 3.45
CA ALA A 241 -23.00 -2.48 2.03
C ALA A 241 -21.67 -3.02 1.46
N ASN A 242 -20.60 -3.00 2.25
CA ASN A 242 -19.28 -3.47 1.84
C ASN A 242 -19.21 -5.01 1.82
N ILE A 243 -19.95 -5.69 2.72
CA ILE A 243 -20.05 -7.16 2.72
C ILE A 243 -20.77 -7.66 1.47
N HIS A 244 -21.76 -6.91 0.98
CA HIS A 244 -22.44 -7.22 -0.28
C HIS A 244 -21.43 -7.26 -1.45
N HIS A 245 -20.44 -6.35 -1.48
CA HIS A 245 -19.38 -6.40 -2.49
C HIS A 245 -18.48 -7.63 -2.34
N LEU A 246 -18.15 -8.08 -1.13
CA LEU A 246 -17.27 -9.24 -0.96
C LEU A 246 -17.97 -10.58 -1.24
N VAL A 247 -19.23 -10.72 -0.83
CA VAL A 247 -19.96 -12.01 -0.81
C VAL A 247 -20.98 -12.13 -1.95
N GLU A 248 -21.67 -11.04 -2.30
CA GLU A 248 -22.80 -11.08 -3.24
C GLU A 248 -22.37 -10.70 -4.66
N SER A 249 -21.42 -9.77 -4.81
CA SER A 249 -20.69 -9.58 -6.05
C SER A 249 -19.68 -10.72 -6.22
N ARG A 250 -20.13 -11.78 -6.90
CA ARG A 250 -19.34 -13.01 -7.12
C ARG A 250 -17.92 -12.71 -7.60
N LEU A 251 -17.72 -11.73 -8.49
CA LEU A 251 -16.40 -11.48 -9.10
C LEU A 251 -15.37 -10.87 -8.14
N SER A 252 -15.74 -9.94 -7.26
CA SER A 252 -14.80 -9.29 -6.33
C SER A 252 -14.20 -10.26 -5.31
N GLY A 253 -14.95 -11.29 -4.91
CA GLY A 253 -14.42 -12.38 -4.10
C GLY A 253 -13.66 -13.43 -4.91
N TYR A 254 -14.21 -13.87 -6.05
CA TYR A 254 -13.62 -14.98 -6.81
C TYR A 254 -12.39 -14.60 -7.63
N VAL A 255 -12.22 -13.35 -8.06
CA VAL A 255 -11.04 -12.94 -8.84
C VAL A 255 -9.76 -13.03 -8.01
N PRO A 256 -9.65 -12.45 -6.79
CA PRO A 256 -8.50 -12.66 -5.92
C PRO A 256 -8.24 -14.15 -5.62
N LEU A 257 -9.30 -14.94 -5.44
CA LEU A 257 -9.17 -16.38 -5.22
C LEU A 257 -8.63 -17.11 -6.46
N ALA A 258 -9.08 -16.76 -7.66
CA ALA A 258 -8.59 -17.33 -8.91
C ALA A 258 -7.11 -16.96 -9.15
N LEU A 259 -6.73 -15.71 -8.89
CA LEU A 259 -5.34 -15.25 -8.93
C LEU A 259 -4.48 -15.96 -7.87
N ALA A 260 -5.03 -16.22 -6.69
CA ALA A 260 -4.38 -17.02 -5.65
C ALA A 260 -4.18 -18.48 -6.05
N LEU A 261 -5.18 -19.12 -6.67
CA LEU A 261 -5.07 -20.47 -7.19
C LEU A 261 -4.00 -20.55 -8.29
N ALA A 262 -3.98 -19.60 -9.23
CA ALA A 262 -2.97 -19.53 -10.28
C ALA A 262 -1.56 -19.30 -9.70
N SER A 263 -1.42 -18.37 -8.75
CA SER A 263 -0.16 -18.08 -8.07
C SER A 263 0.33 -19.27 -7.25
N GLY A 264 -0.57 -19.92 -6.51
CA GLY A 264 -0.29 -21.13 -5.72
C GLY A 264 0.12 -22.30 -6.60
N ALA A 265 -0.56 -22.52 -7.73
CA ALA A 265 -0.18 -23.56 -8.69
C ALA A 265 1.22 -23.31 -9.28
N LEU A 266 1.54 -22.05 -9.62
CA LEU A 266 2.85 -21.66 -10.12
C LEU A 266 3.96 -21.87 -9.06
N LEU A 267 3.70 -21.50 -7.81
CA LEU A 267 4.62 -21.72 -6.70
C LEU A 267 4.81 -23.20 -6.38
N GLY A 268 3.74 -23.99 -6.41
CA GLY A 268 3.81 -25.45 -6.29
C GLY A 268 4.63 -26.07 -7.42
N PHE A 269 4.44 -25.59 -8.65
CA PHE A 269 5.27 -25.99 -9.78
C PHE A 269 6.75 -25.64 -9.56
N TRP A 270 7.08 -24.45 -9.03
CA TRP A 270 8.45 -24.05 -8.69
C TRP A 270 9.05 -24.77 -7.48
N ALA A 271 8.21 -25.28 -6.57
CA ALA A 271 8.66 -26.15 -5.49
C ALA A 271 9.17 -27.50 -6.05
N LEU A 272 8.57 -27.98 -7.14
CA LEU A 272 8.94 -29.23 -7.79
C LEU A 272 10.01 -29.07 -8.88
N ARG A 273 9.99 -27.95 -9.63
CA ARG A 273 10.85 -27.71 -10.80
C ARG A 273 11.57 -26.36 -10.73
N ARG A 274 12.63 -26.18 -11.51
CA ARG A 274 13.32 -24.88 -11.54
C ARG A 274 12.46 -23.83 -12.27
N PRO A 275 12.31 -22.59 -11.75
CA PRO A 275 11.78 -21.51 -12.55
C PRO A 275 12.64 -21.39 -13.81
N GLY A 276 11.98 -21.51 -14.97
CA GLY A 276 12.59 -21.38 -16.28
C GLY A 276 12.01 -20.15 -16.98
N PRO A 277 12.52 -19.76 -18.15
CA PRO A 277 12.08 -18.55 -18.84
C PRO A 277 10.56 -18.54 -19.07
N ARG A 278 9.97 -19.66 -19.51
CA ARG A 278 8.52 -19.76 -19.74
C ARG A 278 7.68 -19.53 -18.49
N SER A 279 8.07 -20.13 -17.36
CA SER A 279 7.31 -19.97 -16.11
C SER A 279 7.55 -18.61 -15.44
N LEU A 280 8.71 -17.98 -15.66
CA LEU A 280 8.95 -16.59 -15.29
C LEU A 280 8.14 -15.61 -16.15
N THR A 281 8.01 -15.86 -17.46
CA THR A 281 7.10 -15.09 -18.33
C THR A 281 5.66 -15.23 -17.85
N LEU A 282 5.21 -16.45 -17.52
CA LEU A 282 3.88 -16.67 -16.94
C LEU A 282 3.70 -15.92 -15.62
N ALA A 283 4.71 -15.89 -14.75
CA ALA A 283 4.69 -15.12 -13.52
C ALA A 283 4.50 -13.61 -13.78
N ALA A 284 5.23 -13.07 -14.75
CA ALA A 284 5.13 -11.67 -15.14
C ALA A 284 3.74 -11.35 -15.71
N LEU A 285 3.22 -12.21 -16.60
CA LEU A 285 1.86 -12.06 -17.15
C LEU A 285 0.78 -12.14 -16.06
N LEU A 286 0.93 -13.06 -15.11
CA LEU A 286 0.01 -13.18 -13.99
C LEU A 286 0.03 -11.93 -13.11
N LEU A 287 1.21 -11.39 -12.82
CA LEU A 287 1.36 -10.13 -12.08
C LEU A 287 0.76 -8.94 -12.83
N LEU A 288 0.99 -8.83 -14.14
CA LEU A 288 0.41 -7.78 -14.97
C LEU A 288 -1.11 -7.88 -15.04
N ALA A 289 -1.65 -9.09 -15.13
CA ALA A 289 -3.09 -9.32 -15.09
C ALA A 289 -3.67 -8.92 -13.72
N ASP A 290 -3.03 -9.33 -12.63
CA ASP A 290 -3.43 -8.98 -11.27
C ASP A 290 -3.43 -7.45 -11.04
N MET A 291 -2.33 -6.78 -11.37
CA MET A 291 -2.23 -5.32 -11.27
C MET A 291 -3.17 -4.60 -12.25
N GLY A 292 -3.42 -5.17 -13.42
CA GLY A 292 -4.40 -4.64 -14.37
C GLY A 292 -5.82 -4.71 -13.82
N VAL A 293 -6.21 -5.84 -13.23
CA VAL A 293 -7.52 -6.00 -12.56
C VAL A 293 -7.63 -5.03 -11.39
N TYR A 294 -6.58 -4.87 -10.59
CA TYR A 294 -6.53 -3.88 -9.51
C TYR A 294 -6.68 -2.45 -10.05
N ALA A 295 -5.96 -2.09 -11.11
CA ALA A 295 -6.02 -0.75 -11.70
C ALA A 295 -7.41 -0.45 -12.26
N VAL A 296 -8.08 -1.43 -12.89
CA VAL A 296 -9.43 -1.27 -13.48
C VAL A 296 -10.48 -0.87 -12.44
N SER A 297 -10.32 -1.20 -11.15
CA SER A 297 -11.28 -0.75 -10.13
C SER A 297 -11.18 0.74 -9.79
N TYR A 298 -10.02 1.37 -10.04
CA TYR A 298 -9.77 2.80 -9.78
C TYR A 298 -9.79 3.63 -11.05
N GLN A 299 -9.44 3.01 -12.17
CA GLN A 299 -9.60 3.53 -13.50
C GLN A 299 -10.64 2.64 -14.19
N PRO A 300 -11.95 2.84 -13.97
CA PRO A 300 -12.82 2.60 -15.11
C PRO A 300 -12.16 3.40 -16.23
N LEU A 301 -11.96 2.81 -17.39
CA LEU A 301 -11.56 3.54 -18.59
C LEU A 301 -12.59 4.68 -18.70
N MET A 302 -12.27 5.84 -18.11
CA MET A 302 -13.25 6.87 -17.82
C MET A 302 -13.81 7.18 -19.18
N ASN A 303 -15.13 7.00 -19.32
CA ASN A 303 -15.78 7.20 -20.60
C ASN A 303 -15.29 8.56 -21.10
N ALA A 304 -14.60 8.63 -22.24
CA ALA A 304 -14.00 9.89 -22.69
C ALA A 304 -15.04 11.01 -22.76
N ALA A 305 -16.32 10.64 -22.99
CA ALA A 305 -17.47 11.53 -22.93
C ALA A 305 -17.67 12.24 -21.57
N GLN A 306 -17.14 11.73 -20.45
CA GLN A 306 -17.15 12.40 -19.15
C GLN A 306 -16.17 13.59 -19.11
N PHE A 307 -15.05 13.52 -19.83
CA PHE A 307 -14.11 14.66 -19.96
C PHE A 307 -14.55 15.67 -21.02
N GLU A 308 -15.35 15.24 -21.99
CA GLU A 308 -15.92 16.11 -23.02
C GLU A 308 -17.14 16.90 -22.52
N ARG A 309 -17.80 16.42 -21.46
CA ARG A 309 -18.92 17.14 -20.84
C ARG A 309 -18.37 18.25 -19.94
N PRO A 310 -18.74 19.52 -20.16
CA PRO A 310 -18.43 20.55 -19.19
C PRO A 310 -19.05 20.15 -17.84
N PRO A 311 -18.28 20.21 -16.73
CA PRO A 311 -18.81 19.91 -15.41
C PRO A 311 -20.13 20.67 -15.17
N ALA A 312 -21.16 20.03 -14.63
CA ALA A 312 -22.40 20.72 -14.29
C ALA A 312 -22.17 21.83 -13.26
N VAL A 313 -21.15 21.74 -12.40
CA VAL A 313 -20.67 22.85 -11.58
C VAL A 313 -20.11 23.98 -12.45
N LEU A 314 -19.33 23.69 -13.50
CA LEU A 314 -18.90 24.75 -14.42
C LEU A 314 -20.10 25.39 -15.12
N SER A 315 -21.10 24.59 -15.51
CA SER A 315 -22.32 25.08 -16.13
C SER A 315 -23.17 25.93 -15.16
N ALA A 316 -23.27 25.52 -13.89
CA ALA A 316 -23.90 26.28 -12.82
C ALA A 316 -23.11 27.54 -12.45
N LEU A 317 -21.78 27.48 -12.53
CA LEU A 317 -20.92 28.64 -12.36
C LEU A 317 -21.12 29.62 -13.51
N GLN A 318 -21.23 29.16 -14.75
CA GLN A 318 -21.46 30.02 -15.91
C GLN A 318 -22.85 30.67 -15.90
N SER A 319 -23.87 30.01 -15.36
CA SER A 319 -25.27 30.52 -15.40
C SER A 319 -25.58 31.60 -14.35
N ASP A 320 -24.88 31.62 -13.22
CA ASP A 320 -25.23 32.46 -12.06
C ASP A 320 -24.68 33.90 -12.14
N GLY A 321 -23.81 34.22 -13.11
CA GLY A 321 -23.44 35.62 -13.46
C GLY A 321 -22.75 36.46 -12.38
N GLN A 322 -22.59 35.95 -11.16
CA GLN A 322 -22.00 36.68 -10.03
C GLN A 322 -20.47 36.77 -10.15
N PRO A 323 -19.86 37.95 -9.92
CA PRO A 323 -18.42 38.18 -10.06
C PRO A 323 -17.58 37.59 -8.92
N PHE A 324 -18.17 37.31 -7.75
CA PHE A 324 -17.46 36.74 -6.61
C PHE A 324 -18.30 35.63 -5.96
N ARG A 325 -17.64 34.53 -5.57
CA ARG A 325 -18.32 33.36 -5.00
C ARG A 325 -17.55 32.78 -3.84
N LYS A 326 -18.32 32.30 -2.86
CA LYS A 326 -17.81 31.56 -1.71
C LYS A 326 -18.28 30.11 -1.85
N ALA A 327 -17.37 29.20 -2.22
CA ALA A 327 -17.64 27.78 -2.15
C ALA A 327 -17.78 27.41 -0.66
N THR A 328 -18.97 26.97 -0.26
CA THR A 328 -19.21 26.49 1.10
C THR A 328 -19.40 24.98 1.02
N PHE A 329 -18.47 24.22 1.60
CA PHE A 329 -18.65 22.78 1.74
C PHE A 329 -19.79 22.54 2.72
N LEU A 330 -20.92 22.04 2.23
CA LEU A 330 -22.01 21.61 3.08
C LEU A 330 -21.55 20.36 3.83
N SER A 331 -21.38 20.47 5.14
CA SER A 331 -20.76 19.45 5.99
C SER A 331 -21.64 18.21 6.25
N GLY A 332 -22.71 17.98 5.47
CA GLY A 332 -23.84 17.21 5.98
C GLY A 332 -24.61 16.29 5.03
N SER A 333 -24.35 16.24 3.73
CA SER A 333 -25.06 15.27 2.88
C SER A 333 -24.16 14.68 1.79
N ASN A 334 -23.81 13.41 1.99
CA ASN A 334 -23.40 12.50 0.92
C ASN A 334 -24.56 12.20 -0.06
N ASP A 335 -25.72 12.85 0.10
CA ASP A 335 -26.89 12.77 -0.78
C ASP A 335 -26.78 13.68 -2.01
N MET A 336 -25.61 14.25 -2.29
CA MET A 336 -25.39 14.90 -3.58
C MET A 336 -25.41 13.83 -4.67
N LEU A 337 -26.26 14.03 -5.68
CA LEU A 337 -26.31 13.19 -6.87
C LEU A 337 -24.88 12.97 -7.41
N PRO A 338 -24.54 11.76 -7.91
CA PRO A 338 -23.16 11.39 -8.26
C PRO A 338 -22.43 12.42 -9.13
N GLY A 339 -23.14 13.11 -10.02
CA GLY A 339 -22.58 14.20 -10.83
C GLY A 339 -22.16 15.42 -10.00
N ALA A 340 -23.02 15.91 -9.09
CA ALA A 340 -22.70 17.07 -8.25
C ALA A 340 -21.56 16.78 -7.27
N ALA A 341 -21.46 15.56 -6.75
CA ALA A 341 -20.40 15.16 -5.81
C ALA A 341 -19.03 15.03 -6.50
N GLN A 342 -18.98 14.50 -7.73
CA GLN A 342 -17.76 14.48 -8.55
C GLN A 342 -17.26 15.89 -8.90
N GLU A 343 -18.18 16.82 -9.11
CA GLU A 343 -17.86 18.17 -9.57
C GLU A 343 -17.51 19.15 -8.44
N THR A 344 -18.04 18.93 -7.23
CA THR A 344 -17.65 19.72 -6.04
C THR A 344 -16.18 19.47 -5.67
N LEU A 345 -15.63 18.29 -5.98
CA LEU A 345 -14.22 17.97 -5.79
C LEU A 345 -13.30 18.66 -6.82
N ALA A 346 -13.77 18.86 -8.06
CA ALA A 346 -13.03 19.61 -9.09
C ALA A 346 -12.80 21.07 -8.68
N VAL A 347 -13.72 21.65 -7.90
CA VAL A 347 -13.58 23.02 -7.37
C VAL A 347 -12.61 23.10 -6.19
N SER A 348 -12.33 22.02 -5.46
CA SER A 348 -11.38 22.07 -4.33
C SER A 348 -9.91 22.18 -4.76
N TRP A 349 -9.60 22.03 -6.05
CA TRP A 349 -8.27 22.24 -6.63
C TRP A 349 -8.14 23.52 -7.46
N ALA A 350 -9.23 24.27 -7.64
CA ALA A 350 -9.17 25.58 -8.26
C ALA A 350 -8.75 26.62 -7.21
N MET A 351 -7.44 26.73 -7.01
CA MET A 351 -6.83 27.89 -6.38
C MET A 351 -7.31 29.18 -7.05
N ALA A 352 -7.26 30.25 -6.26
CA ALA A 352 -7.27 31.63 -6.72
C ALA A 352 -6.35 31.79 -7.94
N PHE A 353 -6.95 31.87 -9.12
CA PHE A 353 -6.33 32.58 -10.22
C PHE A 353 -6.66 34.06 -9.99
N GLY A 354 -5.60 34.84 -9.78
CA GLY A 354 -5.67 36.30 -9.73
C GLY A 354 -6.15 36.89 -11.05
#